data_AF-A0A0T7BPG8-F1
#
_entry.id   AF-A0A0T7BPG8-F1
#
_cell.length_a   1.000
_cell.length_b   1.000
_cell.length_c   1.000
_cell.angle_alpha   90.00
_cell.angle_beta   90.00
_cell.angle_gamma   90.00
#
_symmetry.space_group_name_H-M   'P 1'
#
loop_
_entity.id
_entity.type
_entity.pdbx_description
1 polymer ?
#
loop_
_entity_poly.entity_id
_entity_poly.type
_entity_poly.pdbx_seq_one_letter_code
_entity_poly.pdbx_strand_id
1 'polypeptide(L)' 'MNNQSPMYQTIKAQSELSVKKIVDKILISGKLSRQDHSLLTAIVFNNGEIKDNERRQINRIFDRIQAGQLKLVDW' A
#
# COMPACT_ATOMS: atom_id res chain seq x y z
N MET A 1 9.12 28.51 -5.51
CA MET A 1 9.04 27.93 -4.14
C MET A 1 7.67 27.31 -3.98
N ASN A 2 7.61 26.01 -3.69
CA ASN A 2 6.38 25.21 -3.77
C ASN A 2 5.48 25.49 -2.57
N ASN A 3 4.38 26.22 -2.79
CA ASN A 3 3.35 26.46 -1.80
C ASN A 3 2.41 25.25 -1.74
N GLN A 4 2.85 24.16 -1.12
CA GLN A 4 1.94 23.06 -0.76
C GLN A 4 1.33 23.36 0.61
N SER A 5 0.04 23.71 0.64
CA SER A 5 -0.68 23.99 1.88
C SER A 5 -0.55 22.82 2.87
N PRO A 6 -0.43 23.09 4.19
CA PRO A 6 -0.25 22.06 5.21
C PRO A 6 -1.32 20.97 5.17
N MET A 7 -2.54 21.29 4.72
CA MET A 7 -3.61 20.30 4.54
C MET A 7 -3.25 19.20 3.52
N TYR A 8 -2.57 19.54 2.41
CA TYR A 8 -2.12 18.54 1.45
C TYR A 8 -1.03 17.64 2.04
N GLN A 9 -0.14 18.18 2.88
CA GLN A 9 0.89 17.39 3.56
C GLN A 9 0.27 16.44 4.59
N THR A 10 -0.77 16.86 5.31
CA THR A 10 -1.48 16.00 6.27
C THR A 10 -2.21 14.85 5.58
N ILE A 11 -2.97 15.11 4.51
CA ILE A 11 -3.66 14.06 3.73
C ILE A 11 -2.63 13.09 3.14
N LYS A 12 -1.51 13.62 2.64
CA LYS A 12 -0.41 12.86 2.09
C LYS A 12 0.21 11.89 3.10
N ALA A 13 0.52 12.37 4.30
CA ALA A 13 1.08 11.55 5.38
C ALA A 13 0.08 10.51 5.89
N GLN A 14 -1.21 10.86 5.97
CA GLN A 14 -2.28 9.95 6.35
C GLN A 14 -2.36 8.76 5.39
N SER A 15 -2.31 9.01 4.08
CA SER A 15 -2.35 7.94 3.07
C SER A 15 -1.12 7.05 3.10
N GLU A 16 0.07 7.61 3.28
CA GLU A 16 1.31 6.82 3.37
C GLU A 16 1.28 5.88 4.59
N LEU A 17 0.77 6.36 5.72
CA LEU A 17 0.51 5.54 6.91
C LEU A 17 -0.56 4.47 6.64
N SER A 18 -1.53 4.75 5.78
CA SER A 18 -2.62 3.82 5.42
C SER A 18 -2.10 2.65 4.57
N VAL A 19 -1.33 2.93 3.52
CA VAL A 19 -0.71 1.91 2.66
C VAL A 19 0.21 1.03 3.48
N LYS A 20 1.07 1.64 4.30
CA LYS A 20 2.03 0.90 5.14
C LYS A 20 1.31 -0.07 6.10
N LYS A 21 0.23 0.36 6.76
CA LYS A 21 -0.53 -0.49 7.70
C LYS A 21 -1.09 -1.75 7.03
N ILE A 22 -1.62 -1.62 5.82
CA ILE A 22 -2.19 -2.75 5.09
C ILE A 22 -1.10 -3.68 4.59
N VAL A 23 -0.02 -3.13 4.04
CA VAL A 23 1.15 -3.89 3.62
C VAL A 23 1.74 -4.67 4.80
N ASP A 24 1.92 -4.02 5.96
CA ASP A 24 2.44 -4.69 7.16
C ASP A 24 1.48 -5.81 7.62
N LYS A 25 0.16 -5.61 7.60
CA LYS A 25 -0.83 -6.67 7.89
C LYS A 25 -0.69 -7.87 6.95
N ILE A 26 -0.56 -7.63 5.64
CA ILE A 26 -0.38 -8.66 4.61
C ILE A 26 0.93 -9.43 4.85
N LEU A 27 2.02 -8.71 5.10
CA LEU A 27 3.34 -9.29 5.34
C LEU A 27 3.41 -10.12 6.63
N ILE A 28 2.77 -9.66 7.71
CA ILE A 28 2.68 -10.37 8.99
C ILE A 28 1.83 -11.63 8.86
N SER A 29 0.68 -11.53 8.19
CA SER A 29 -0.21 -12.68 8.02
C SER A 29 0.33 -13.70 7.02
N GLY A 30 1.25 -13.30 6.14
CA GLY A 30 1.76 -14.13 5.04
C GLY A 30 0.67 -14.48 4.02
N LYS A 31 -0.46 -13.76 4.05
CA LYS A 31 -1.63 -14.02 3.23
C LYS A 31 -2.07 -12.72 2.57
N LEU A 32 -2.45 -12.80 1.31
CA LEU A 32 -3.11 -11.71 0.59
C LEU A 32 -4.50 -12.19 0.19
N SER A 33 -5.53 -11.62 0.84
CA SER A 33 -6.91 -11.86 0.43
C SER A 33 -7.33 -10.95 -0.71
N ARG A 34 -8.38 -11.31 -1.44
CA ARG A 34 -8.99 -10.44 -2.45
C ARG A 34 -9.45 -9.10 -1.86
N GLN A 35 -9.90 -9.09 -0.60
CA GLN A 35 -10.28 -7.87 0.12
C GLN A 35 -9.06 -6.98 0.40
N ASP A 36 -7.95 -7.55 0.86
CA ASP A 36 -6.71 -6.82 1.11
C ASP A 36 -6.15 -6.24 -0.20
N HIS A 37 -6.24 -6.99 -1.30
CA HIS A 37 -5.89 -6.51 -2.63
C HIS A 37 -6.78 -5.34 -3.08
N SER A 38 -8.11 -5.47 -2.99
CA SER A 38 -9.04 -4.38 -3.34
C SER A 38 -8.81 -3.12 -2.49
N LEU A 39 -8.52 -3.27 -1.20
CA LEU A 39 -8.23 -2.15 -0.31
C LEU A 39 -6.91 -1.46 -0.68
N LEU A 40 -5.87 -2.25 -0.98
CA LEU A 40 -4.58 -1.73 -1.46
C LEU A 40 -4.78 -0.94 -2.76
N THR A 41 -5.51 -1.51 -3.72
CA THR A 41 -5.86 -0.84 -4.98
C THR A 41 -6.61 0.47 -4.73
N ALA A 42 -7.65 0.46 -3.90
CA ALA A 42 -8.46 1.65 -3.62
C ALA A 42 -7.61 2.81 -3.06
N ILE A 43 -6.70 2.53 -2.13
CA ILE A 43 -5.85 3.57 -1.53
C ILE A 43 -4.84 4.12 -2.53
N VAL A 44 -4.26 3.23 -3.34
CA VAL A 44 -3.28 3.59 -4.37
C VAL A 44 -3.93 4.48 -5.45
N PHE A 45 -5.16 4.19 -5.85
CA PHE A 45 -5.88 4.99 -6.85
C PHE A 45 -6.51 6.28 -6.29
N ASN A 46 -6.83 6.34 -4.99
CA ASN A 46 -7.46 7.51 -4.38
C ASN A 46 -6.54 8.75 -4.30
N ASN A 47 -5.22 8.57 -4.38
CA ASN A 47 -4.25 9.66 -4.25
C ASN A 47 -3.81 10.32 -5.57
N GLY A 48 -4.33 9.88 -6.71
CA GLY A 48 -4.00 10.42 -8.04
C GLY A 48 -2.59 10.05 -8.55
N GLU A 49 -1.57 10.13 -7.69
CA GLU A 49 -0.20 9.69 -7.97
C GLU A 49 0.28 8.67 -6.93
N ILE A 50 0.82 7.55 -7.41
CA ILE A 50 1.52 6.57 -6.58
C ILE A 50 2.91 7.12 -6.29
N LYS A 51 3.19 7.39 -5.01
CA LYS A 51 4.52 7.86 -4.62
C LYS A 51 5.53 6.74 -4.58
N ASP A 52 6.80 7.08 -4.70
CA ASP A 52 7.90 6.11 -4.66
C ASP A 52 7.92 5.26 -3.38
N ASN A 53 7.53 5.82 -2.23
CA ASN A 53 7.45 5.07 -0.99
C ASN A 53 6.28 4.07 -0.98
N GLU A 54 5.11 4.44 -1.48
CA GLU A 54 3.95 3.57 -1.65
C GLU A 54 4.27 2.45 -2.64
N ARG A 55 4.89 2.79 -3.79
CA ARG A 55 5.37 1.83 -4.78
C ARG A 55 6.38 0.84 -4.17
N ARG A 56 7.34 1.31 -3.35
CA ARG A 56 8.27 0.42 -2.63
C ARG A 56 7.55 -0.51 -1.67
N GLN A 57 6.53 -0.05 -0.93
CA GLN A 57 5.77 -0.93 -0.03
C GLN A 57 4.98 -1.99 -0.80
N ILE A 58 4.38 -1.61 -1.93
CA ILE A 58 3.65 -2.53 -2.80
C ILE A 58 4.61 -3.57 -3.40
N ASN A 59 5.78 -3.15 -3.87
CA ASN A 59 6.78 -4.06 -4.43
C ASN A 59 7.21 -5.14 -3.44
N ARG A 60 7.26 -4.84 -2.13
CA ARG A 60 7.57 -5.85 -1.10
C ARG A 60 6.54 -6.98 -1.04
N ILE A 61 5.27 -6.70 -1.36
CA ILE A 61 4.24 -7.75 -1.46
C ILE A 61 4.55 -8.65 -2.67
N PHE A 62 4.85 -8.04 -3.82
CA PHE A 62 5.17 -8.79 -5.05
C PHE A 62 6.45 -9.63 -4.88
N ASP A 63 7.48 -9.10 -4.23
CA ASP A 63 8.70 -9.85 -3.91
C ASP A 63 8.39 -11.10 -3.08
N ARG A 64 7.49 -10.97 -2.09
CA ARG A 64 7.06 -12.10 -1.23
C ARG A 64 6.20 -13.11 -1.97
N ILE A 65 5.36 -12.66 -2.91
CA ILE A 65 4.61 -13.55 -3.81
C ILE A 65 5.58 -14.34 -4.69
N GLN A 66 6.54 -13.66 -5.31
CA GLN A 66 7.53 -14.29 -6.20
C GLN A 66 8.46 -15.25 -5.45
N ALA A 67 8.79 -14.94 -4.20
CA ALA A 67 9.53 -15.83 -3.31
C ALA A 67 8.70 -17.01 -2.77
N GLY A 68 7.40 -17.10 -3.08
CA GLY A 68 6.50 -18.12 -2.54
C GLY A 68 6.23 -18.00 -1.04
N GLN A 69 6.59 -16.87 -0.43
CA GLN A 69 6.45 -16.58 1.00
C GLN A 69 5.09 -15.98 1.37
N LEU A 70 4.24 -15.75 0.37
CA LEU A 70 2.93 -15.15 0.54
C LEU A 70 1.88 -15.99 -0.20
N LYS A 71 0.85 -16.41 0.53
CA LYS A 71 -0.26 -17.21 -0.02
C LYS A 71 -1.39 -16.30 -0.45
N LEU A 72 -1.85 -16.46 -1.69
CA LEU A 72 -3.09 -15.87 -2.16
C LEU A 72 -4.24 -16.68 -1.56
N VAL A 73 -5.15 -16.01 -0.85
CA VAL A 73 -6.34 -16.64 -0.26
C VAL A 73 -7.60 -15.99 -0.84
N ASP A 74 -8.64 -16.78 -1.03
CA ASP A 74 -9.96 -16.31 -1.50
C ASP A 74 -9.89 -15.55 -2.85
N TRP A 75 -9.09 -16.08 -3.79
CA TRP A 75 -8.84 -15.48 -5.11
C TRP A 75 -9.81 -15.95 -6.19
#